data_AF-A0A7M7IKB0-F1
#
_entry.id   AF-A0A7M7IKB0-F1
#
_cell.length_a   1.000
_cell.length_b   1.000
_cell.length_c   1.000
_cell.angle_alpha   90.00
_cell.angle_beta   90.00
_cell.angle_gamma   90.00
#
_symmetry.space_group_name_H-M   'P 1'
#
loop_
_entity.id
_entity.type
_entity.pdbx_description
1 polymer ?
#
loop_
_entity_poly.entity_id
_entity_poly.type
_entity_poly.pdbx_seq_one_letter_code
_entity_poly.pdbx_strand_id
1 'polypeptide(L)'
;MDKIIKGIMKYRKCHREEMVKQFQKVKDCPEPKAAFFTCMDSRMIPTRFTETNVGDMFVVRNAGNIIPHSQHFEDELAMCEPAALELVCLMNEIKHIIVCGHSDCKAMNMLYSLREEELASKVNRRISPLKAWLCAHASNSLTRFQQLEISDFRDPILFQVME
;
A
#
# COMPACT_ATOMS: atom_id res chain seq x y z
N MET A 1 14.29 11.95 -17.41
CA MET A 1 13.11 12.85 -17.34
C MET A 1 12.39 12.98 -18.67
N ASP A 2 13.10 13.09 -19.80
CA ASP A 2 12.52 13.29 -21.13
C ASP A 2 11.40 12.33 -21.51
N LYS A 3 11.55 11.03 -21.17
CA LYS A 3 10.51 10.03 -21.42
C LYS A 3 9.17 10.38 -20.75
N ILE A 4 9.20 10.89 -19.52
CA ILE A 4 8.01 11.29 -18.77
C ILE A 4 7.37 12.50 -19.44
N ILE A 5 8.16 13.52 -19.78
CA ILE A 5 7.66 14.75 -20.43
C ILE A 5 7.04 14.44 -21.80
N LYS A 6 7.76 13.68 -22.64
CA LYS A 6 7.25 13.20 -23.94
C LYS A 6 5.98 12.35 -23.76
N GLY A 7 5.92 11.54 -22.71
CA GLY A 7 4.73 10.77 -22.33
C GLY A 7 3.52 11.66 -22.03
N ILE A 8 3.70 12.72 -21.23
CA ILE A 8 2.64 13.70 -20.94
C ILE A 8 2.17 14.40 -22.21
N MET A 9 3.10 14.80 -23.09
CA MET A 9 2.74 15.41 -24.37
C MET A 9 1.94 14.44 -25.26
N LYS A 10 2.34 13.16 -25.32
CA LYS A 10 1.60 12.12 -26.05
C LYS A 10 0.23 11.86 -25.44
N TYR A 11 0.11 11.81 -24.11
CA TYR A 11 -1.16 11.69 -23.41
C TYR A 11 -2.11 12.82 -23.80
N ARG A 12 -1.65 14.08 -23.72
CA ARG A 12 -2.45 15.27 -24.06
C ARG A 12 -2.95 15.26 -25.50
N LYS A 13 -2.13 14.79 -26.45
CA LYS A 13 -2.47 14.76 -27.87
C LYS A 13 -3.34 13.58 -28.28
N CYS A 14 -3.14 12.40 -27.69
CA CYS A 14 -3.69 11.15 -28.23
C CYS A 14 -4.69 10.44 -27.31
N HIS A 15 -4.66 10.68 -26.00
CA HIS A 15 -5.42 9.87 -25.03
C HIS A 15 -6.34 10.69 -24.13
N ARG A 16 -6.10 12.00 -24.00
CA ARG A 16 -6.84 12.89 -23.10
C ARG A 16 -8.35 12.86 -23.36
N GLU A 17 -8.78 12.90 -24.62
CA GLU A 17 -10.20 12.95 -24.95
C GLU A 17 -10.96 11.73 -24.40
N GLU A 18 -10.41 10.53 -24.60
CA GLU A 18 -11.03 9.31 -24.10
C GLU A 18 -11.01 9.26 -22.56
N MET A 19 -9.90 9.65 -21.93
CA MET A 19 -9.82 9.71 -20.48
C MET A 19 -10.81 10.72 -19.89
N VAL A 20 -11.04 11.86 -20.54
CA VAL A 20 -12.06 12.84 -20.13
C VAL A 20 -13.47 12.24 -20.20
N LYS A 21 -13.79 11.48 -21.25
CA LYS A 21 -15.09 10.77 -21.33
C LYS A 21 -15.26 9.76 -20.18
N GLN A 22 -14.20 9.04 -19.81
CA GLN A 22 -14.24 8.14 -18.65
C GLN A 22 -14.50 8.92 -17.35
N PHE A 23 -13.79 10.03 -17.11
CA PHE A 23 -14.03 10.89 -15.95
C PHE A 23 -15.46 11.43 -15.91
N GLN A 24 -16.02 11.83 -17.04
CA GLN A 24 -17.41 12.31 -17.11
C GLN A 24 -18.42 11.24 -16.69
N LYS A 25 -18.20 9.97 -17.05
CA LYS A 25 -19.07 8.85 -16.67
C LYS A 25 -19.10 8.61 -15.15
N VAL A 26 -17.97 8.80 -14.47
CA VAL A 26 -17.83 8.51 -13.04
C VAL A 26 -17.84 9.76 -12.16
N LYS A 27 -18.08 10.94 -12.74
CA LYS A 27 -17.95 12.24 -12.04
C LYS A 27 -18.88 12.32 -10.82
N ASP A 28 -20.16 12.02 -11.03
CA ASP A 28 -21.19 12.24 -10.01
C ASP A 28 -21.58 10.93 -9.29
N CYS A 29 -21.30 9.77 -9.90
CA CYS A 29 -21.61 8.45 -9.33
C CYS A 29 -20.50 7.44 -9.70
N PRO A 30 -19.31 7.54 -9.09
CA PRO A 30 -18.29 6.51 -9.24
C PRO A 30 -18.75 5.23 -8.49
N GLU A 31 -18.56 4.06 -9.11
CA GLU A 31 -18.84 2.77 -8.47
C GLU A 31 -17.57 1.90 -8.30
N PRO A 32 -16.62 2.33 -7.45
CA PRO A 32 -15.44 1.54 -7.19
C PRO A 32 -15.84 0.18 -6.61
N LYS A 33 -15.08 -0.86 -6.97
CA LYS A 33 -15.35 -2.24 -6.54
C LYS A 33 -14.43 -2.69 -5.42
N ALA A 34 -13.27 -2.05 -5.24
CA ALA A 34 -12.30 -2.41 -4.21
C ALA A 34 -11.39 -1.23 -3.79
N ALA A 35 -10.71 -1.39 -2.66
CA ALA A 35 -9.45 -0.70 -2.38
C ALA A 35 -8.25 -1.63 -2.64
N PHE A 36 -7.22 -1.09 -3.28
CA PHE A 36 -6.01 -1.81 -3.64
C PHE A 36 -4.79 -1.16 -2.96
N PHE A 37 -4.28 -1.81 -1.92
CA PHE A 37 -3.06 -1.44 -1.22
C PHE A 37 -1.87 -2.15 -1.85
N THR A 38 -0.87 -1.39 -2.32
CA THR A 38 0.31 -1.96 -2.98
C THR A 38 1.57 -1.15 -2.69
N CYS A 39 2.74 -1.71 -3.01
CA CYS A 39 3.99 -0.99 -2.85
C CYS A 39 4.11 0.20 -3.82
N MET A 40 4.80 1.25 -3.37
CA MET A 40 5.21 2.39 -4.19
C MET A 40 6.32 2.06 -5.21
N ASP A 41 6.81 0.81 -5.22
CA ASP A 41 7.79 0.31 -6.19
C ASP A 41 7.37 0.64 -7.62
N SER A 42 8.31 1.15 -8.42
CA SER A 42 8.05 1.65 -9.77
C SER A 42 7.61 0.57 -10.76
N ARG A 43 7.81 -0.72 -10.42
CA ARG A 43 7.31 -1.87 -11.18
C ARG A 43 5.82 -2.12 -10.94
N MET A 44 5.27 -1.63 -9.83
CA MET A 44 3.86 -1.81 -9.47
C MET A 44 2.99 -0.77 -10.17
N ILE A 45 2.23 -1.23 -11.16
CA ILE A 45 1.24 -0.43 -11.89
C ILE A 45 -0.09 -1.19 -11.82
N PRO A 46 -0.81 -1.13 -10.68
CA PRO A 46 -1.98 -1.97 -10.40
C PRO A 46 -2.99 -1.94 -11.53
N THR A 47 -3.39 -0.73 -11.95
CA THR A 47 -4.38 -0.52 -13.00
C THR A 47 -4.04 -1.15 -14.34
N ARG A 48 -2.75 -1.40 -14.61
CA ARG A 48 -2.32 -1.99 -15.88
C ARG A 48 -2.52 -3.51 -15.92
N PHE A 49 -2.26 -4.21 -14.82
CA PHE A 49 -2.38 -5.68 -14.80
C PHE A 49 -3.75 -6.16 -14.33
N THR A 50 -4.54 -5.30 -13.69
CA THR A 50 -5.96 -5.55 -13.38
C THR A 50 -6.91 -5.07 -14.47
N GLU A 51 -6.38 -4.46 -15.54
CA GLU A 51 -7.15 -3.87 -16.66
C GLU A 51 -8.29 -2.93 -16.22
N THR A 52 -8.07 -2.19 -15.14
CA THR A 52 -9.08 -1.29 -14.57
C THR A 52 -8.94 0.14 -15.06
N ASN A 53 -10.08 0.82 -15.13
CA ASN A 53 -10.25 2.19 -15.57
C ASN A 53 -10.44 3.16 -14.41
N VAL A 54 -10.60 4.43 -14.76
CA VAL A 54 -10.96 5.50 -13.83
C VAL A 54 -12.28 5.16 -13.14
N GLY A 55 -12.28 5.16 -11.80
CA GLY A 55 -13.46 4.90 -10.98
C GLY A 55 -13.64 3.45 -10.55
N ASP A 56 -12.87 2.50 -11.09
CA ASP A 56 -13.05 1.07 -10.78
C ASP A 56 -12.56 0.67 -9.38
N MET A 57 -11.57 1.38 -8.82
CA MET A 57 -11.04 1.10 -7.49
C MET A 57 -10.29 2.28 -6.89
N PHE A 58 -10.15 2.27 -5.56
CA PHE A 58 -9.20 3.10 -4.85
C PHE A 58 -7.83 2.45 -4.87
N VAL A 59 -6.76 3.24 -5.03
CA VAL A 59 -5.38 2.73 -5.02
C VAL A 59 -4.59 3.48 -3.97
N VAL A 60 -4.08 2.75 -2.99
CA VAL A 60 -3.22 3.27 -1.91
C VAL A 60 -1.83 2.68 -2.07
N ARG A 61 -0.80 3.53 -2.07
CA ARG A 61 0.58 3.11 -2.31
C ARG A 61 1.52 3.64 -1.25
N ASN A 62 2.23 2.73 -0.58
CA ASN A 62 3.27 3.09 0.38
C ASN A 62 4.47 2.14 0.29
N ALA A 63 5.47 2.34 1.14
CA ALA A 63 6.66 1.50 1.15
C ALA A 63 6.31 0.16 1.78
N GLY A 64 6.24 -0.88 0.94
CA GLY A 64 6.00 -2.24 1.41
C GLY A 64 4.54 -2.62 1.62
N ASN A 65 3.57 -1.89 1.04
CA ASN A 65 2.13 -2.20 1.12
C ASN A 65 1.65 -2.45 2.56
N ILE A 66 2.18 -1.66 3.51
CA ILE A 66 1.93 -1.79 4.94
C ILE A 66 0.63 -1.08 5.28
N ILE A 67 -0.23 -1.75 6.04
CA ILE A 67 -1.41 -1.13 6.65
C ILE A 67 -1.10 -1.01 8.14
N PRO A 68 -0.89 0.21 8.66
CA PRO A 68 -0.69 0.45 10.09
C PRO A 68 -1.87 -0.09 10.91
N HIS A 69 -1.57 -0.71 12.05
CA HIS A 69 -2.61 -1.19 12.96
C HIS A 69 -3.38 -0.01 13.56
N SER A 70 -4.69 -0.18 13.81
CA SER A 70 -5.58 0.88 14.29
C SER A 70 -5.13 1.50 15.61
N GLN A 71 -4.48 0.72 16.49
CA GLN A 71 -3.90 1.21 17.75
C GLN A 71 -2.82 2.28 17.57
N HIS A 72 -2.21 2.43 16.38
CA HIS A 72 -1.24 3.50 16.14
C HIS A 72 -1.91 4.85 15.83
N PHE A 73 -3.24 4.89 15.72
CA PHE A 73 -4.00 6.13 15.63
C PHE A 73 -4.25 6.68 17.04
N GLU A 74 -3.20 7.26 17.62
CA GLU A 74 -3.23 7.98 18.90
C GLU A 74 -2.91 9.47 18.65
N ASP A 75 -3.50 10.37 19.44
CA ASP A 75 -3.15 11.81 19.50
C ASP A 75 -3.05 12.54 18.14
N GLU A 76 -4.04 12.37 17.25
CA GLU A 76 -4.09 13.03 15.93
C GLU A 76 -2.91 12.69 14.98
N LEU A 77 -2.16 11.61 15.25
CA LEU A 77 -1.18 11.05 14.31
C LEU A 77 -1.89 10.40 13.12
N ALA A 78 -2.37 11.25 12.21
CA ALA A 78 -3.05 10.83 11.00
C ALA A 78 -2.08 10.14 10.03
N MET A 79 -2.53 9.02 9.47
CA MET A 79 -1.81 8.24 8.47
C MET A 79 -2.68 8.05 7.24
N CYS A 80 -2.08 7.99 6.07
CA CYS A 80 -2.83 7.91 4.81
C CYS A 80 -3.65 6.61 4.70
N GLU A 81 -3.15 5.50 5.23
CA GLU A 81 -3.77 4.18 5.07
C GLU A 81 -5.03 3.99 5.92
N PRO A 82 -5.04 4.31 7.24
CA PRO A 82 -6.28 4.34 8.01
C PRO A 82 -7.29 5.35 7.45
N ALA A 83 -6.85 6.55 7.05
CA ALA A 83 -7.74 7.54 6.43
C ALA A 83 -8.33 7.04 5.11
N ALA A 84 -7.54 6.32 4.30
CA ALA A 84 -8.03 5.67 3.09
C ALA A 84 -9.03 4.55 3.43
N LEU A 85 -8.80 3.75 4.47
CA LEU A 85 -9.76 2.73 4.91
C LEU A 85 -11.08 3.36 5.38
N GLU A 86 -11.05 4.47 6.11
CA GLU A 86 -12.25 5.23 6.48
C GLU A 86 -12.99 5.74 5.24
N LEU A 87 -12.30 6.42 4.33
CA LEU A 87 -12.89 6.92 3.09
C LEU A 87 -13.51 5.80 2.24
N VAL A 88 -12.84 4.65 2.17
CA VAL A 88 -13.26 3.55 1.29
C VAL A 88 -14.35 2.70 1.93
N CYS A 89 -14.18 2.29 3.18
CA CYS A 89 -15.06 1.33 3.83
C CYS A 89 -16.25 2.02 4.50
N LEU A 90 -16.03 3.17 5.15
CA LEU A 90 -17.08 3.85 5.91
C LEU A 90 -17.85 4.86 5.06
N MET A 91 -17.15 5.64 4.23
CA MET A 91 -17.83 6.67 3.42
C MET A 91 -18.38 6.15 2.09
N ASN A 92 -17.72 5.14 1.49
CA ASN A 92 -18.09 4.60 0.17
C ASN A 92 -18.57 3.13 0.22
N GLU A 93 -18.73 2.56 1.41
CA GLU A 93 -19.28 1.21 1.65
C GLU A 93 -18.62 0.06 0.86
N ILE A 94 -17.32 0.21 0.55
CA ILE A 94 -16.58 -0.78 -0.23
C ILE A 94 -16.25 -1.99 0.64
N LYS A 95 -16.57 -3.18 0.12
CA LYS A 95 -16.45 -4.46 0.84
C LYS A 95 -15.18 -5.24 0.52
N HIS A 96 -14.48 -4.87 -0.55
CA HIS A 96 -13.30 -5.61 -1.02
C HIS A 96 -12.03 -4.79 -0.78
N ILE A 97 -11.12 -5.36 0.01
CA ILE A 97 -9.78 -4.81 0.25
C ILE A 97 -8.77 -5.81 -0.30
N ILE A 98 -7.88 -5.33 -1.15
CA ILE A 98 -6.80 -6.11 -1.77
C ILE A 98 -5.48 -5.58 -1.24
N VAL A 99 -4.67 -6.44 -0.62
CA VAL A 99 -3.28 -6.13 -0.25
C VAL A 99 -2.36 -6.90 -1.17
N CYS A 100 -1.66 -6.19 -2.05
CA CYS A 100 -0.82 -6.76 -3.09
C CYS A 100 0.66 -6.51 -2.78
N GLY A 101 1.34 -7.58 -2.38
CA GLY A 101 2.80 -7.61 -2.30
C GLY A 101 3.45 -7.83 -3.66
N HIS A 102 4.79 -7.82 -3.70
CA HIS A 102 5.55 -8.18 -4.89
C HIS A 102 6.91 -8.78 -4.52
N SER A 103 7.46 -9.58 -5.44
CA SER A 103 8.80 -10.15 -5.30
C SER A 103 9.87 -9.07 -5.23
N ASP A 104 10.93 -9.35 -4.46
CA ASP A 104 12.09 -8.46 -4.30
C ASP A 104 11.66 -7.02 -3.93
N CYS A 105 10.80 -6.92 -2.92
CA CYS A 105 10.38 -5.64 -2.39
C CYS A 105 11.48 -5.06 -1.51
N LYS A 106 12.05 -3.91 -1.92
CA LYS A 106 13.11 -3.23 -1.18
C LYS A 106 12.72 -2.91 0.27
N ALA A 107 11.46 -2.53 0.49
CA ALA A 107 10.95 -2.26 1.83
C ALA A 107 10.87 -3.54 2.67
N MET A 108 10.46 -4.68 2.09
CA MET A 108 10.44 -5.97 2.78
C MET A 108 11.85 -6.51 3.04
N ASN A 109 12.78 -6.36 2.09
CA ASN A 109 14.18 -6.74 2.30
C ASN A 109 14.80 -5.92 3.45
N MET A 110 14.50 -4.62 3.51
CA MET A 110 14.91 -3.77 4.63
C MET A 110 14.24 -4.21 5.93
N LEU A 111 12.92 -4.46 5.94
CA LEU A 111 12.21 -4.97 7.11
C LEU A 111 12.85 -6.24 7.64
N TYR A 112 13.19 -7.18 6.76
CA TYR A 112 13.84 -8.42 7.14
C TYR A 112 15.21 -8.19 7.79
N SER A 113 16.00 -7.22 7.31
CA SER A 113 17.27 -6.85 7.97
C SER A 113 17.09 -6.22 9.36
N LEU A 114 15.94 -5.61 9.63
CA LEU A 114 15.65 -4.99 10.94
C LEU A 114 15.38 -6.03 12.05
N ARG A 115 15.48 -7.33 11.75
CA ARG A 115 15.57 -8.38 12.78
C ARG A 115 16.84 -8.27 13.62
N GLU A 116 17.87 -7.63 13.09
CA GLU A 116 19.13 -7.37 13.79
C GLU A 116 18.98 -6.10 14.65
N GLU A 117 19.21 -6.24 15.96
CA GLU A 117 18.97 -5.18 16.95
C GLU A 117 19.74 -3.88 16.66
N GLU A 118 20.97 -3.99 16.15
CA GLU A 118 21.80 -2.85 15.77
C GLU A 118 21.10 -2.00 14.69
N LEU A 119 20.56 -2.65 13.66
CA LEU A 119 19.87 -2.01 12.55
C LEU A 119 18.52 -1.42 12.97
N ALA A 120 17.84 -2.02 13.94
CA ALA A 120 16.59 -1.54 14.54
C ALA A 120 16.77 -0.48 15.64
N SER A 121 18.01 -0.16 16.01
CA SER A 121 18.31 0.78 17.09
C SER A 121 17.67 2.16 16.88
N LYS A 122 17.38 2.87 17.98
CA LYS A 122 16.76 4.22 17.92
C LYS A 122 17.60 5.20 17.10
N VAL A 123 18.92 5.08 17.14
CA VAL A 123 19.85 5.90 16.36
C VAL A 123 19.65 5.66 14.87
N ASN A 124 19.63 4.40 14.43
CA ASN A 124 19.43 4.03 13.03
C ASN A 124 18.05 4.40 12.49
N ARG A 125 17.01 4.34 13.33
CA ARG A 125 15.65 4.77 12.96
C ARG A 125 15.56 6.27 12.73
N ARG A 126 16.18 7.09 13.58
CA ARG A 126 16.11 8.56 13.49
C ARG A 126 16.74 9.13 12.23
N ILE A 127 17.68 8.41 11.63
CA ILE A 127 18.38 8.84 10.40
C ILE A 127 17.77 8.29 9.11
N SER A 128 16.75 7.42 9.20
CA SER A 128 16.11 6.82 8.03
C SER A 128 14.58 6.77 8.20
N PRO A 129 13.83 7.64 7.50
CA PRO A 129 12.37 7.63 7.53
C PRO A 129 11.77 6.28 7.12
N LEU A 130 12.40 5.57 6.18
CA LEU A 130 11.96 4.24 5.78
C LEU A 130 12.14 3.21 6.91
N LYS A 131 13.28 3.20 7.61
CA LYS A 131 13.46 2.33 8.79
C LYS A 131 12.47 2.69 9.89
N ALA A 132 12.26 3.99 10.15
CA ALA A 132 11.28 4.45 11.14
C ALA A 132 9.87 3.96 10.79
N TRP A 133 9.43 4.13 9.54
CA TRP A 133 8.17 3.62 9.00
C TRP A 133 8.02 2.10 9.23
N LEU A 134 9.02 1.32 8.83
CA LEU A 134 8.99 -0.14 8.91
C LEU A 134 8.96 -0.63 10.37
N CYS A 135 9.78 -0.05 11.23
CA CYS A 135 9.78 -0.41 12.65
C CYS A 135 8.49 0.00 13.37
N ALA A 136 7.89 1.12 12.99
CA ALA A 136 6.66 1.60 13.60
C ALA A 136 5.44 0.77 13.18
N HIS A 137 5.38 0.33 11.91
CA HIS A 137 4.13 -0.20 11.34
C HIS A 137 4.21 -1.63 10.80
N ALA A 138 5.39 -2.26 10.75
CA ALA A 138 5.55 -3.62 10.23
C ALA A 138 6.37 -4.56 11.13
N SER A 139 6.74 -4.12 12.34
CA SER A 139 7.41 -4.97 13.34
C SER A 139 6.59 -6.21 13.67
N ASN A 140 5.26 -6.07 13.86
CA ASN A 140 4.37 -7.20 14.11
C ASN A 140 4.36 -8.21 12.95
N SER A 141 4.38 -7.73 11.70
CA SER A 141 4.47 -8.58 10.52
C SER A 141 5.81 -9.34 10.46
N LEU A 142 6.91 -8.68 10.81
CA LEU A 142 8.23 -9.34 10.91
C LEU A 142 8.25 -10.41 11.98
N THR A 143 7.77 -10.10 13.19
CA THR A 143 7.65 -11.07 14.29
C THR A 143 6.84 -12.28 13.86
N ARG A 144 5.71 -12.05 13.19
CA ARG A 144 4.86 -13.15 12.69
C ARG A 144 5.56 -13.98 11.61
N PHE A 145 6.30 -13.33 10.70
CA PHE A 145 7.09 -14.02 9.70
C PHE A 145 8.18 -14.91 10.33
N GLN A 146 8.91 -14.40 11.33
CA GLN A 146 9.93 -15.18 12.05
C GLN A 146 9.33 -16.39 12.77
N GLN A 147 8.11 -16.28 13.30
CA GLN A 147 7.40 -17.43 13.88
C GLN A 147 7.09 -18.51 12.83
N LEU A 148 6.74 -18.11 11.61
CA LEU A 148 6.51 -19.06 10.51
C LEU A 148 7.82 -19.69 10.02
N GLU A 149 8.94 -18.95 10.03
CA GLU A 149 10.27 -19.50 9.73
C GLU A 149 10.62 -20.64 10.70
N ILE A 150 10.27 -20.53 11.98
CA ILE A 150 10.50 -21.58 12.99
C ILE A 150 9.74 -22.87 12.63
N SER A 151 8.53 -22.77 12.08
CA SER A 151 7.72 -23.93 11.68
C SER A 151 7.94 -24.37 10.23
N ASP A 152 9.00 -23.89 9.58
CA ASP A 152 9.29 -24.20 8.16
C ASP A 152 8.09 -23.87 7.25
N PHE A 153 7.36 -22.81 7.60
CA PHE A 153 6.16 -22.32 6.92
C PHE A 153 5.00 -23.34 6.83
N ARG A 154 4.98 -24.35 7.71
CA ARG A 154 3.95 -25.40 7.70
C ARG A 154 2.68 -25.01 8.42
N ASP A 155 2.80 -24.15 9.42
CA ASP A 155 1.65 -23.73 10.21
C ASP A 155 0.88 -22.61 9.49
N PRO A 156 -0.46 -22.69 9.45
CA PRO A 156 -1.27 -21.63 8.87
C PRO A 156 -1.19 -20.35 9.71
N ILE A 157 -1.28 -19.20 9.03
CA ILE A 157 -1.45 -17.92 9.71
C ILE A 157 -2.88 -17.86 10.25
N LEU A 158 -3.04 -18.14 11.55
CA LEU A 158 -4.28 -17.91 12.25
C LEU A 158 -4.45 -16.43 12.54
N PHE A 159 -5.49 -15.81 11.97
CA PHE A 159 -5.94 -14.47 12.31
C PHE A 159 -6.94 -14.58 13.44
N GLN A 160 -6.56 -14.14 14.64
CA GLN A 160 -7.51 -13.98 15.73
C GLN A 160 -8.20 -12.64 15.56
N VAL A 161 -9.51 -12.66 15.33
CA VAL A 161 -10.32 -11.45 15.46
C VAL A 161 -10.39 -11.18 16.97
N MET A 162 -9.79 -10.08 17.42
CA MET A 162 -10.01 -9.61 18.79
C MET A 162 -11.46 -9.11 18.83
N GLU A 163 -12.29 -9.74 19.68
CA GLU A 163 -13.64 -9.28 20.01
C GLU A 163 -13.63 -7.95 20.76
#